data_AF-A0A8H5G327-F1
#
_entry.id   AF-A0A8H5G327-F1
#
_cell.length_a   1.000
_cell.length_b   1.000
_cell.length_c   1.000
_cell.angle_alpha   90.00
_cell.angle_beta   90.00
_cell.angle_gamma   90.00
#
_symmetry.space_group_name_H-M   'P 1'
#
loop_
_entity.id
_entity.type
_entity.pdbx_description
1 polymer ?
#
loop_
_entity_poly.entity_id
_entity_poly.type
_entity_poly.pdbx_seq_one_letter_code
_entity_poly.pdbx_strand_id
1 'polypeptide(L)'
;MEAASYRSDELVVDSLTAYAEVTQRKPVHVIWGTINDVKSPETRDLLSDTSAGRKPASVRFVENAGHLVVQQQPEAVAEKILDVILGKPAEVISKL
;
A
#
# COMPACT_ATOMS: atom_id res chain seq x y z
N MET A 1 17.80 7.53 -8.71
CA MET A 1 16.87 6.43 -9.04
C MET A 1 16.42 5.82 -7.72
N GLU A 2 15.11 5.69 -7.48
CA GLU A 2 14.52 5.30 -6.19
C GLU A 2 15.13 4.00 -5.62
N ALA A 3 15.42 3.02 -6.49
CA ALA A 3 16.14 1.78 -6.18
C ALA A 3 17.53 1.93 -5.53
N ALA A 4 18.21 3.08 -5.65
CA ALA A 4 19.53 3.30 -5.06
C ALA A 4 19.51 3.48 -3.53
N SER A 5 18.31 3.63 -2.95
CA SER A 5 18.07 3.82 -1.52
C SER A 5 17.87 2.50 -0.76
N TYR A 6 17.59 1.39 -1.46
CA TYR A 6 17.42 0.06 -0.84
C TYR A 6 18.71 -0.74 -1.00
N ARG A 7 19.64 -0.55 -0.04
CA ARG A 7 20.98 -1.16 -0.10
C ARG A 7 21.15 -2.40 0.78
N SER A 8 20.11 -2.83 1.49
CA SER A 8 20.18 -4.01 2.34
C SER A 8 18.81 -4.67 2.49
N ASP A 9 18.78 -6.00 2.43
CA ASP A 9 17.60 -6.82 2.71
C ASP A 9 17.19 -6.73 4.19
N GLU A 10 18.15 -6.47 5.09
CA GLU A 10 17.87 -6.21 6.52
C GLU A 10 16.98 -4.99 6.71
N LEU A 11 17.19 -3.92 5.91
CA LEU A 11 16.35 -2.72 5.97
C LEU A 11 14.90 -3.02 5.61
N VAL A 12 14.66 -4.00 4.73
CA VAL A 12 13.30 -4.41 4.35
C VAL A 12 12.62 -5.13 5.51
N VAL A 13 13.31 -6.08 6.16
CA VAL A 13 12.77 -6.84 7.29
C VAL A 13 12.48 -5.94 8.50
N ASP A 14 13.41 -5.04 8.83
CA ASP A 14 13.22 -4.09 9.94
C ASP A 14 12.05 -3.15 9.67
N SER A 15 11.94 -2.65 8.43
CA SER A 15 10.82 -1.79 8.02
C SER A 15 9.47 -2.50 8.14
N LEU A 16 9.41 -3.79 7.81
CA LEU A 16 8.19 -4.59 7.93
C LEU A 16 7.78 -4.84 9.38
N THR A 17 8.75 -4.99 10.27
CA THR A 17 8.51 -5.13 11.72
C THR A 17 7.98 -3.82 12.29
N ALA A 18 8.66 -2.70 11.99
CA ALA A 18 8.20 -1.37 12.40
C ALA A 18 6.81 -1.04 11.85
N TYR A 19 6.53 -1.39 10.59
CA TYR A 19 5.21 -1.24 9.98
C TYR A 19 4.13 -2.02 10.75
N ALA A 20 4.40 -3.29 11.07
CA ALA A 20 3.47 -4.11 11.86
C ALA A 20 3.14 -3.46 13.21
N GLU A 21 4.15 -2.99 13.94
CA GLU A 21 3.94 -2.29 15.22
C GLU A 21 3.11 -1.01 15.10
N VAL A 22 3.39 -0.20 14.08
CA VAL A 22 2.66 1.06 13.86
C VAL A 22 1.21 0.80 13.50
N THR A 23 0.94 -0.16 12.62
CA THR A 23 -0.43 -0.51 12.19
C THR A 23 -1.31 -1.01 13.33
N GLN A 24 -0.72 -1.55 14.41
CA GLN A 24 -1.47 -1.95 15.61
C GLN A 24 -1.85 -0.77 16.52
N ARG A 25 -1.13 0.34 16.43
CA ARG A 25 -1.29 1.50 17.34
C ARG A 25 -1.95 2.71 16.66
N LYS A 26 -1.84 2.81 15.34
CA LYS A 26 -2.37 3.93 14.55
C LYS A 26 -3.06 3.41 13.29
N PRO A 27 -4.13 4.08 12.84
CA PRO A 27 -4.75 3.73 11.58
C PRO A 27 -3.78 4.05 10.44
N VAL A 28 -3.28 3.02 9.78
CA VAL A 28 -2.45 3.13 8.58
C VAL A 28 -3.28 2.69 7.38
N HIS A 29 -3.41 3.56 6.39
CA HIS A 29 -4.16 3.29 5.17
C HIS A 29 -3.19 3.12 4.01
N VAL A 30 -3.45 2.12 3.17
CA VAL A 30 -2.60 1.77 2.04
C VAL A 30 -3.39 1.94 0.74
N ILE A 31 -2.79 2.60 -0.24
CA ILE A 31 -3.38 2.85 -1.57
C ILE A 31 -2.40 2.32 -2.61
N TRP A 32 -2.85 1.40 -3.45
CA TRP A 32 -2.04 0.76 -4.49
C TRP A 32 -2.55 1.10 -5.89
N GLY A 33 -1.68 0.98 -6.88
CA GLY A 33 -2.13 0.75 -8.26
C GLY A 33 -2.55 -0.71 -8.49
N THR A 34 -3.46 -0.98 -9.42
CA THR A 34 -3.85 -2.36 -9.76
C THR A 34 -2.79 -3.13 -10.55
N ILE A 35 -1.90 -2.43 -11.26
CA ILE A 35 -0.76 -3.01 -11.97
C ILE A 35 0.35 -3.33 -10.95
N ASN A 36 0.74 -4.59 -10.84
CA ASN A 36 1.85 -4.99 -9.98
C ASN A 36 3.16 -4.99 -10.77
N ASP A 37 3.77 -3.81 -10.92
CA ASP A 37 5.05 -3.59 -11.61
C ASP A 37 6.21 -3.32 -10.63
N VAL A 38 5.99 -3.54 -9.33
CA VAL A 38 7.05 -3.54 -8.32
C VAL A 38 7.88 -4.80 -8.50
N LYS A 39 9.22 -4.66 -8.47
CA LYS A 39 10.19 -5.74 -8.71
C LYS A 39 10.01 -6.98 -7.82
N SER A 40 9.33 -6.84 -6.68
CA SER A 40 8.83 -7.93 -5.86
C SER A 40 7.30 -7.84 -5.76
N PRO A 41 6.56 -8.66 -6.54
CA PRO A 41 5.11 -8.72 -6.48
C PRO A 41 4.58 -9.04 -5.07
N GLU A 42 5.39 -9.73 -4.27
CA GLU A 42 5.10 -10.17 -2.91
C GLU A 42 4.97 -8.99 -1.94
N THR A 43 5.66 -7.87 -2.17
CA THR A 43 5.66 -6.74 -1.22
C THR A 43 4.28 -6.13 -1.03
N ARG A 44 3.50 -5.97 -2.12
CA ARG A 44 2.14 -5.42 -2.05
C ARG A 44 1.25 -6.30 -1.19
N ASP A 45 1.28 -7.60 -1.48
CA ASP A 45 0.43 -8.58 -0.82
C ASP A 45 0.87 -8.72 0.65
N LEU A 46 2.17 -8.73 0.91
CA LEU A 46 2.78 -8.84 2.24
C LEU A 46 2.49 -7.62 3.14
N LEU A 47 2.48 -6.41 2.59
CA LEU A 47 2.08 -5.20 3.33
C LEU A 47 0.57 -5.10 3.55
N SER A 48 -0.22 -5.76 2.71
CA SER A 48 -1.69 -5.78 2.80
C SER A 48 -2.22 -6.98 3.60
N ASP A 49 -1.37 -7.97 3.86
CA ASP A 49 -1.73 -9.23 4.52
C ASP A 49 -1.86 -9.06 6.04
N THR A 50 -3.06 -9.30 6.53
CA THR A 50 -3.39 -9.22 7.96
C THR A 50 -2.96 -10.44 8.76
N SER A 51 -2.66 -11.56 8.09
CA SER A 51 -2.24 -12.81 8.74
C SER A 51 -0.82 -12.75 9.29
N ALA A 52 0.02 -11.86 8.75
CA ALA A 52 1.41 -11.64 9.16
C ALA A 52 1.57 -10.60 10.29
N GLY A 53 0.51 -10.34 11.08
CA GLY A 53 0.53 -9.44 12.23
C GLY A 53 0.43 -7.93 11.90
N ARG A 54 0.36 -7.59 10.61
CA ARG A 54 0.11 -6.23 10.10
C ARG A 54 -1.38 -5.96 10.10
N LYS A 55 -1.80 -4.75 10.43
CA LYS A 55 -3.24 -4.40 10.53
C LYS A 55 -3.54 -3.05 9.87
N PRO A 56 -3.34 -2.91 8.55
CA PRO A 56 -3.77 -1.70 7.86
C PRO A 56 -5.27 -1.47 8.12
N ALA A 57 -5.63 -0.23 8.42
CA ALA A 57 -7.02 0.17 8.66
C ALA A 57 -7.85 0.13 7.35
N SER A 58 -7.20 0.31 6.20
CA SER A 58 -7.79 0.00 4.90
C SER A 58 -6.72 -0.26 3.85
N VAL A 59 -7.08 -1.05 2.85
CA VAL A 59 -6.35 -1.19 1.58
C VAL A 59 -7.28 -0.76 0.45
N ARG A 60 -6.85 0.16 -0.40
CA ARG A 60 -7.59 0.64 -1.57
C ARG A 60 -6.73 0.53 -2.82
N PHE A 61 -7.37 0.50 -3.98
CA PHE A 61 -6.66 0.48 -5.26
C PHE A 61 -7.12 1.59 -6.19
N VAL A 62 -6.23 1.96 -7.09
CA VAL A 62 -6.42 2.87 -8.21
C VAL A 62 -6.21 2.09 -9.49
N GLU A 63 -7.21 2.10 -10.36
CA GLU A 63 -7.18 1.36 -11.62
C GLU A 63 -6.15 1.93 -12.59
N ASN A 64 -5.61 1.07 -13.45
CA ASN A 64 -4.69 1.42 -14.54
C ASN A 64 -3.43 2.18 -14.06
N ALA A 65 -2.95 1.86 -12.86
CA ALA A 65 -1.74 2.42 -12.30
C ALA A 65 -0.87 1.35 -11.64
N GLY A 66 0.44 1.59 -11.59
CA GLY A 66 1.44 0.74 -10.95
C GLY A 66 2.14 1.43 -9.78
N HIS A 67 3.42 1.17 -9.60
CA HIS A 67 4.26 1.63 -8.49
C HIS A 67 4.26 3.16 -8.36
N LEU A 68 4.21 3.86 -9.49
CA LEU A 68 4.16 5.31 -9.58
C LEU A 68 2.73 5.85 -9.62
N VAL A 69 1.81 5.26 -8.84
CA VAL A 69 0.37 5.60 -8.84
C VAL A 69 0.10 7.09 -8.66
N VAL A 70 0.88 7.77 -7.82
CA VAL A 70 0.75 9.22 -7.57
C VAL A 70 1.13 10.06 -8.79
N GLN A 71 2.01 9.56 -9.67
CA GLN A 71 2.36 10.23 -10.92
C GLN A 71 1.45 9.82 -12.09
N GLN A 72 0.97 8.58 -12.09
CA GLN A 72 0.17 8.03 -13.19
C GLN A 72 -1.31 8.43 -13.10
N GLN A 73 -1.87 8.52 -11.89
CA GLN A 73 -3.29 8.81 -11.64
C GLN A 73 -3.46 9.76 -10.43
N PRO A 74 -2.91 10.99 -10.47
CA PRO A 74 -2.87 11.87 -9.30
C PRO A 74 -4.26 12.23 -8.75
N GLU A 75 -5.24 12.49 -9.62
CA GLU A 75 -6.61 12.83 -9.22
C GLU A 75 -7.28 11.64 -8.51
N ALA A 76 -7.18 10.44 -9.08
CA ALA A 76 -7.77 9.25 -8.49
C ALA A 76 -7.14 8.92 -7.12
N VAL A 77 -5.84 9.14 -6.94
CA VAL A 77 -5.19 9.03 -5.62
C VAL A 77 -5.77 10.05 -4.64
N ALA A 78 -5.91 11.31 -5.06
CA ALA A 78 -6.48 12.36 -4.21
C ALA A 78 -7.90 12.02 -3.75
N GLU A 79 -8.73 11.46 -4.64
CA GLU A 79 -10.06 10.96 -4.30
C GLU A 79 -10.01 9.86 -3.24
N LYS A 80 -9.13 8.85 -3.40
CA LYS A 80 -8.99 7.78 -2.39
C LYS A 80 -8.49 8.30 -1.05
N ILE A 81 -7.61 9.31 -1.02
CA ILE A 81 -7.18 9.97 0.22
C ILE A 81 -8.37 10.69 0.88
N LEU A 82 -9.15 11.44 0.10
CA LEU A 82 -10.34 12.12 0.61
C LEU A 82 -11.35 11.13 1.18
N ASP A 83 -11.58 10.00 0.51
CA ASP A 83 -12.46 8.93 1.00
C ASP A 83 -12.00 8.35 2.33
N VAL A 84 -10.69 8.19 2.53
CA VAL A 84 -10.10 7.77 3.82
C VAL A 84 -10.37 8.81 4.90
N ILE A 85 -10.12 10.09 4.62
CA ILE A 85 -10.34 11.19 5.58
C ILE A 85 -11.81 11.28 5.98
N LEU A 86 -12.73 11.07 5.02
CA LEU A 86 -14.17 11.09 5.25
C LEU A 86 -14.71 9.78 5.83
N GLY A 87 -13.88 8.77 6.07
CA GLY A 87 -14.28 7.50 6.67
C GLY A 87 -15.19 6.64 5.79
N LYS A 88 -15.15 6.83 4.46
CA LYS A 88 -15.92 5.98 3.54
C LYS A 88 -15.38 4.54 3.58
N PRO A 89 -16.20 3.50 3.37
CA PRO A 89 -15.70 2.14 3.27
C PRO A 89 -14.75 1.97 2.06
N ALA A 90 -13.85 0.99 2.13
CA ALA A 90 -13.05 0.58 0.97
C ALA A 90 -13.95 -0.14 -0.04
N GLU A 91 -13.72 0.10 -1.33
CA GLU A 91 -14.46 -0.58 -2.39
C GLU A 91 -14.03 -2.04 -2.49
N VAL A 92 -15.01 -2.94 -2.69
CA VAL A 92 -14.74 -4.34 -2.98
C VAL A 92 -14.41 -4.46 -4.46
N ILE A 93 -13.14 -4.66 -4.80
CA ILE A 93 -12.75 -4.97 -6.17
C ILE A 93 -13.06 -6.44 -6.42
N SER A 94 -14.10 -6.71 -7.21
CA SER A 94 -14.33 -8.05 -7.74
C SER A 94 -13.15 -8.41 -8.64
N LYS A 95 -12.44 -9.49 -8.31
CA LYS A 95 -11.45 -10.07 -9.23
C LYS A 95 -12.15 -10.33 -10.56
N LEU A 96 -11.69 -9.67 -11.63
CA LEU A 96 -11.96 -10.07 -13.01
C LEU A 96 -11.25 -11.40 -13.28
#